data_AF-A0A2W6RR04-F1
#
_entry.id   AF-A0A2W6RR04-F1
#
_cell.length_a   1.000
_cell.length_b   1.000
_cell.length_c   1.000
_cell.angle_alpha   90.00
_cell.angle_beta   90.00
_cell.angle_gamma   90.00
#
_symmetry.space_group_name_H-M   'P 1'
#
loop_
_entity.id
_entity.type
_entity.pdbx_description
1 polymer ?
#
loop_
_entity_poly.entity_id
_entity_poly.type
_entity_poly.pdbx_seq_one_letter_code
_entity_poly.pdbx_strand_id
1 'polypeptide(L)'
;MRNSYLVLNYLFLGCLTVLFFNDHFFKFQYTSWFTGKLSDIVGIILFPMLLTFLFPKLKQNSVFVAGLFFAFWKSSFSENFISIYNQVSPISIHRVVDYTDLLVFLLLPVPYFLIKNDTVLKQFSLKKIHAFAVLLPTLFVLMSTSQSRTYIYSPETGTLTFMDVQFEIKKTKADLLKEIQDQNLVLEKDTAYILESSRYEISRMGKFDQNAIKNGGDIFKIDNADLKETLVKEIENSSDYKIREIKIGDRTVRNLRFSIKPAFMAMNPKKNSQIVVHGVQIDKSLDENKVGDRLREIYKSVITSKFKNF
;
A
#
# COMPACT_ATOMS: atom_id res chain seq x y z
N MET A 1 -32.42 11.73 24.25
CA MET A 1 -32.44 12.53 23.01
C MET A 1 -31.05 12.52 22.38
N ARG A 2 -30.93 12.52 21.05
CA ARG A 2 -29.63 12.58 20.36
C ARG A 2 -29.09 14.01 20.43
N ASN A 3 -27.87 14.19 20.94
CA ASN A 3 -27.23 15.49 20.98
C ASN A 3 -26.61 15.82 19.61
N SER A 4 -27.31 16.61 18.78
CA SER A 4 -26.83 17.02 17.46
C SER A 4 -25.56 17.88 17.48
N TYR A 5 -25.26 18.53 18.60
CA TYR A 5 -24.05 19.36 18.76
C TYR A 5 -22.76 18.52 18.68
N LEU A 6 -22.83 17.20 18.86
CA LEU A 6 -21.70 16.28 18.70
C LEU A 6 -21.16 16.18 17.26
N VAL A 7 -22.02 16.38 16.26
CA VAL A 7 -21.63 16.29 14.83
C VAL A 7 -21.67 17.65 14.13
N LEU A 8 -22.27 18.67 14.75
CA LEU A 8 -22.41 20.02 14.18
C LEU A 8 -21.40 21.04 14.74
N ASN A 9 -20.50 20.61 15.64
CA ASN A 9 -19.48 21.49 16.19
C ASN A 9 -18.32 21.71 15.21
N TYR A 10 -17.68 22.86 15.30
CA TYR A 10 -16.59 23.25 14.41
C TYR A 10 -15.40 22.31 14.47
N LEU A 11 -15.11 21.68 15.62
CA LEU A 11 -14.03 20.71 15.74
C LEU A 11 -14.33 19.46 14.90
N PHE A 12 -15.54 18.91 15.02
CA PHE A 12 -15.98 17.76 14.25
C PHE A 12 -15.99 18.07 12.75
N LEU A 13 -16.51 19.23 12.34
CA LEU A 13 -16.53 19.62 10.94
C LEU A 13 -15.13 19.90 10.38
N GLY A 14 -14.26 20.52 11.18
CA GLY A 14 -12.86 20.75 10.82
C GLY A 14 -12.11 19.43 10.65
N CYS A 15 -12.27 18.51 11.60
CA CYS A 15 -11.76 17.15 11.53
C CYS A 15 -12.27 16.43 10.27
N LEU A 16 -13.59 16.45 10.01
CA LEU A 16 -14.17 15.83 8.82
C LEU A 16 -13.62 16.42 7.52
N THR A 17 -13.42 17.74 7.48
CA THR A 17 -12.86 18.46 6.33
C THR A 17 -11.40 18.07 6.11
N VAL A 18 -10.59 18.03 7.17
CA VAL A 18 -9.19 17.58 7.10
C VAL A 18 -9.12 16.13 6.62
N LEU A 19 -9.97 15.25 7.15
CA LEU A 19 -10.00 13.84 6.75
C LEU A 19 -10.37 13.70 5.26
N PHE A 20 -11.38 14.43 4.80
CA PHE A 20 -11.78 14.46 3.39
C PHE A 20 -10.62 14.90 2.49
N PHE A 21 -10.01 16.05 2.77
CA PHE A 21 -8.89 16.55 1.97
C PHE A 21 -7.67 15.63 2.02
N ASN A 22 -7.37 15.08 3.20
CA ASN A 22 -6.25 14.17 3.37
C ASN A 22 -6.42 12.89 2.55
N ASP A 23 -7.58 12.24 2.67
CA ASP A 23 -7.81 10.93 2.06
C ASP A 23 -8.06 11.01 0.54
N HIS A 24 -8.60 12.12 0.05
CA HIS A 24 -8.94 12.28 -1.38
C HIS A 24 -7.88 13.05 -2.18
N PHE A 25 -7.18 14.00 -1.57
CA PHE A 25 -6.25 14.89 -2.30
C PHE A 25 -4.81 14.74 -1.83
N PHE A 26 -4.54 14.85 -0.52
CA PHE A 26 -3.14 14.89 -0.05
C PHE A 26 -2.45 13.54 -0.16
N LYS A 27 -3.13 12.44 0.15
CA LYS A 27 -2.56 11.10 -0.07
C LYS A 27 -2.28 10.81 -1.55
N PHE A 28 -3.03 11.43 -2.46
CA PHE A 28 -2.83 11.29 -3.90
C PHE A 28 -1.58 12.02 -4.42
N GLN A 29 -1.30 13.21 -3.87
CA GLN A 29 -0.21 14.08 -4.33
C GLN A 29 1.09 13.95 -3.51
N TYR A 30 0.98 13.68 -2.21
CA TYR A 30 2.08 13.70 -1.24
C TYR A 30 2.04 12.46 -0.35
N THR A 31 2.27 11.27 -0.93
CA THR A 31 2.34 10.03 -0.16
C THR A 31 3.51 10.09 0.82
N SER A 32 3.20 10.35 2.09
CA SER A 32 4.18 10.49 3.16
C SER A 32 3.64 9.92 4.47
N TRP A 33 4.53 9.51 5.36
CA TRP A 33 4.19 9.04 6.70
C TRP A 33 3.29 10.03 7.47
N PHE A 34 3.47 11.33 7.24
CA PHE A 34 2.66 12.39 7.83
C PHE A 34 1.17 12.31 7.41
N THR A 35 0.89 12.14 6.11
CA THR A 35 -0.50 12.03 5.59
C THR A 35 -1.22 10.76 6.08
N GLY A 36 -0.47 9.69 6.35
CA GLY A 36 -1.02 8.47 6.97
C GLY A 36 -1.54 8.75 8.38
N LYS A 37 -0.72 9.38 9.21
CA LYS A 37 -1.02 9.62 10.64
C LYS A 37 -2.04 10.70 10.90
N LEU A 38 -2.14 11.66 10.00
CA LEU A 38 -3.16 12.70 10.09
C LEU A 38 -4.57 12.10 10.11
N SER A 39 -4.81 11.06 9.32
CA SER A 39 -6.08 10.32 9.31
C SER A 39 -6.37 9.67 10.66
N ASP A 40 -5.36 9.06 11.30
CA ASP A 40 -5.51 8.40 12.60
C ASP A 40 -5.79 9.42 13.73
N ILE A 41 -5.06 10.54 13.72
CA ILE A 41 -5.24 11.67 14.65
C ILE A 41 -6.67 12.23 14.58
N VAL A 42 -7.16 12.42 13.37
CA VAL A 42 -8.49 12.99 13.14
C VAL A 42 -9.59 11.96 13.42
N GLY A 43 -9.36 10.70 13.02
CA GLY A 43 -10.28 9.59 13.23
C GLY A 43 -10.54 9.29 14.71
N ILE A 44 -9.50 9.31 15.56
CA ILE A 44 -9.64 9.03 17.00
C ILE A 44 -10.45 10.11 17.74
N ILE A 45 -10.52 11.32 17.20
CA ILE A 45 -11.34 12.42 17.74
C ILE A 45 -12.78 12.33 17.19
N LEU A 46 -12.95 12.10 15.89
CA LEU A 46 -14.27 12.03 15.23
C LEU A 46 -15.10 10.83 15.69
N PHE A 47 -14.48 9.64 15.72
CA PHE A 47 -15.19 8.38 15.87
C PHE A 47 -15.96 8.25 17.19
N PRO A 48 -15.39 8.59 18.37
CA PRO A 48 -16.14 8.58 19.63
C PRO A 48 -17.34 9.53 19.64
N MET A 49 -17.21 10.71 19.03
CA MET A 49 -18.29 11.70 18.96
C MET A 49 -19.43 11.21 18.07
N LEU A 50 -19.10 10.64 16.90
CA LEU A 50 -20.06 10.00 16.01
C LEU A 50 -20.75 8.81 16.69
N LEU A 51 -19.98 7.97 17.39
CA LEU A 51 -20.49 6.80 18.09
C LEU A 51 -21.46 7.21 19.22
N THR A 52 -21.16 8.28 19.95
CA THR A 52 -22.06 8.85 20.96
C THR A 52 -23.33 9.42 20.33
N PHE A 53 -23.23 10.05 19.15
CA PHE A 53 -24.40 10.55 18.44
C PHE A 53 -25.33 9.41 17.98
N LEU A 54 -24.76 8.34 17.42
CA LEU A 54 -25.50 7.16 16.95
C LEU A 54 -26.11 6.37 18.12
N PHE A 55 -25.32 6.19 19.19
CA PHE A 55 -25.67 5.44 20.39
C PHE A 55 -25.55 6.31 21.66
N PRO A 56 -26.54 7.18 21.95
CA PRO A 56 -26.46 8.13 23.08
C PRO A 56 -26.29 7.49 24.46
N LYS A 57 -26.62 6.21 24.61
CA LYS A 57 -26.43 5.46 25.87
C LYS A 57 -24.96 5.23 26.21
N LEU A 58 -24.06 5.25 25.22
CA LEU A 58 -22.62 5.07 25.45
C LEU A 58 -22.00 6.27 26.18
N LYS A 59 -22.50 7.49 25.95
CA LYS A 59 -21.92 8.72 26.53
C LYS A 59 -20.39 8.73 26.39
N GLN A 60 -19.64 8.93 27.47
CA GLN A 60 -18.18 8.92 27.48
C GLN A 60 -17.57 7.53 27.24
N ASN A 61 -18.34 6.45 27.44
CA ASN A 61 -17.85 5.09 27.18
C ASN A 61 -17.57 4.86 25.69
N SER A 62 -18.13 5.68 24.81
CA SER A 62 -17.79 5.68 23.38
C SER A 62 -16.30 5.88 23.11
N VAL A 63 -15.59 6.62 23.97
CA VAL A 63 -14.14 6.86 23.86
C VAL A 63 -13.37 5.57 24.09
N PHE A 64 -13.76 4.79 25.11
CA PHE A 64 -13.16 3.49 25.37
C PHE A 64 -13.48 2.48 24.26
N VAL A 65 -14.72 2.44 23.79
CA VAL A 65 -15.12 1.56 22.69
C VAL A 65 -14.36 1.92 21.40
N ALA A 66 -14.24 3.20 21.09
CA ALA A 66 -13.47 3.69 19.94
C ALA A 66 -11.97 3.35 20.07
N GLY A 67 -11.38 3.56 21.24
CA GLY A 67 -9.98 3.21 21.51
C GLY A 67 -9.72 1.71 21.38
N LEU A 68 -10.60 0.86 21.94
CA LEU A 68 -10.50 -0.60 21.80
C LEU A 68 -10.67 -1.04 20.35
N PHE A 69 -11.64 -0.48 19.64
CA PHE A 69 -11.84 -0.75 18.22
C PHE A 69 -10.60 -0.36 17.40
N PHE A 70 -10.03 0.82 17.67
CA PHE A 70 -8.83 1.29 17.00
C PHE A 70 -7.61 0.41 17.30
N ALA A 71 -7.39 0.04 18.57
CA ALA A 71 -6.33 -0.88 18.96
C ALA A 71 -6.48 -2.23 18.24
N PHE A 72 -7.69 -2.79 18.26
CA PHE A 72 -8.00 -4.04 17.57
C PHE A 72 -7.70 -3.93 16.07
N TRP A 73 -8.20 -2.88 15.41
CA TRP A 73 -8.02 -2.66 13.97
C TRP A 73 -6.56 -2.39 13.56
N LYS A 74 -5.73 -1.85 14.45
CA LYS A 74 -4.28 -1.63 14.21
C LYS A 74 -3.41 -2.82 14.63
N SER A 75 -3.93 -3.77 15.41
CA SER A 75 -3.21 -4.95 15.87
C SER A 75 -3.20 -6.10 14.87
N SER A 76 -2.25 -7.05 15.00
CA SER A 76 -2.23 -8.28 14.19
C SER A 76 -3.50 -9.13 14.31
N PHE A 77 -4.33 -8.94 15.35
CA PHE A 77 -5.56 -9.70 15.54
C PHE A 77 -6.62 -9.46 14.46
N SER A 78 -6.62 -8.29 13.80
CA SER A 78 -7.57 -8.01 12.72
C SER A 78 -7.24 -8.72 11.41
N GLU A 79 -6.08 -9.38 11.30
CA GLU A 79 -5.63 -10.02 10.07
C GLU A 79 -6.56 -11.14 9.61
N ASN A 80 -7.07 -11.94 10.55
CA ASN A 80 -8.04 -12.99 10.25
C ASN A 80 -9.38 -12.43 9.72
N PHE A 81 -9.80 -11.25 10.18
CA PHE A 81 -11.01 -10.61 9.67
C PHE A 81 -10.78 -10.05 8.26
N ILE A 82 -9.61 -9.45 8.03
CA ILE A 82 -9.20 -8.94 6.73
C ILE A 82 -9.10 -10.08 5.71
N SER A 83 -8.55 -11.22 6.09
CA SER A 83 -8.42 -12.38 5.18
C SER A 83 -9.79 -12.95 4.79
N ILE A 84 -10.74 -13.05 5.72
CA ILE A 84 -12.14 -13.45 5.42
C ILE A 84 -12.81 -12.43 4.50
N TYR A 85 -12.69 -11.13 4.80
CA TYR A 85 -13.26 -10.08 3.96
C TYR A 85 -12.69 -10.13 2.54
N ASN A 86 -11.38 -10.30 2.40
CA ASN A 86 -10.69 -10.39 1.12
C ASN A 86 -11.06 -11.65 0.31
N GLN A 87 -11.62 -12.69 0.93
CA GLN A 87 -12.13 -13.87 0.20
C GLN A 87 -13.47 -13.61 -0.46
N VAL A 88 -14.30 -12.73 0.11
CA VAL A 88 -15.67 -12.48 -0.36
C VAL A 88 -15.78 -11.17 -1.15
N SER A 89 -14.93 -10.18 -0.81
CA SER A 89 -15.02 -8.84 -1.37
C SER A 89 -14.25 -8.71 -2.69
N PRO A 90 -14.79 -7.98 -3.69
CA PRO A 90 -14.05 -7.60 -4.89
C PRO A 90 -12.83 -6.70 -4.61
N ILE A 91 -12.80 -6.03 -3.46
CA ILE A 91 -11.76 -5.06 -3.09
C ILE A 91 -10.93 -5.64 -1.94
N SER A 92 -9.67 -5.96 -2.22
CA SER A 92 -8.73 -6.47 -1.22
C SER A 92 -8.21 -5.34 -0.33
N ILE A 93 -8.38 -5.48 0.99
CA ILE A 93 -7.80 -4.62 2.01
C ILE A 93 -6.41 -5.14 2.35
N HIS A 94 -5.39 -4.29 2.16
CA HIS A 94 -4.03 -4.53 2.62
C HIS A 94 -3.69 -3.52 3.71
N ARG A 95 -3.12 -4.00 4.81
CA ARG A 95 -2.79 -3.17 5.98
C ARG A 95 -1.44 -3.59 6.53
N VAL A 96 -0.59 -2.61 6.80
CA VAL A 96 0.67 -2.80 7.51
C VAL A 96 0.43 -2.54 9.01
N VAL A 97 0.94 -3.41 9.87
CA VAL A 97 0.88 -3.25 11.33
C VAL A 97 1.95 -2.23 11.76
N ASP A 98 1.56 -1.01 12.09
CA ASP A 98 2.42 0.02 12.70
C ASP A 98 1.90 0.38 14.11
N TYR A 99 2.60 -0.07 15.15
CA TYR A 99 2.24 0.24 16.54
C TYR A 99 2.43 1.70 16.92
N THR A 100 3.20 2.46 16.12
CA THR A 100 3.37 3.91 16.32
C THR A 100 2.04 4.65 16.12
N ASP A 101 1.07 4.03 15.45
CA ASP A 101 -0.28 4.58 15.30
C ASP A 101 -1.03 4.64 16.63
N LEU A 102 -0.63 3.86 17.66
CA LEU A 102 -1.23 3.92 18.99
C LEU A 102 -0.89 5.20 19.76
N LEU A 103 0.11 5.97 19.32
CA LEU A 103 0.43 7.27 19.93
C LEU A 103 -0.75 8.24 19.87
N VAL A 104 -1.69 8.06 18.93
CA VAL A 104 -2.90 8.87 18.84
C VAL A 104 -3.83 8.71 20.05
N PHE A 105 -3.63 7.69 20.89
CA PHE A 105 -4.39 7.52 22.14
C PHE A 105 -4.20 8.67 23.12
N LEU A 106 -3.10 9.42 23.01
CA LEU A 106 -2.89 10.66 23.75
C LEU A 106 -3.98 11.71 23.47
N LEU A 107 -4.71 11.57 22.35
CA LEU A 107 -5.78 12.48 21.95
C LEU A 107 -7.17 12.03 22.40
N LEU A 108 -7.36 10.80 22.92
CA LEU A 108 -8.64 10.32 23.45
C LEU A 108 -9.25 11.20 24.57
N PRO A 109 -8.47 11.89 25.42
CA PRO A 109 -9.03 12.86 26.36
C PRO A 109 -9.83 13.98 25.70
N VAL A 110 -9.49 14.39 24.47
CA VAL A 110 -10.16 15.48 23.74
C VAL A 110 -11.65 15.17 23.52
N PRO A 111 -12.04 14.10 22.82
CA PRO A 111 -13.45 13.76 22.66
C PRO A 111 -14.13 13.42 24.00
N TYR A 112 -13.41 12.87 24.99
CA TYR A 112 -13.95 12.61 26.32
C TYR A 112 -14.45 13.89 27.01
N PHE A 113 -13.64 14.94 27.03
CA PHE A 113 -14.01 16.22 27.62
C PHE A 113 -15.16 16.89 26.87
N LEU A 114 -15.17 16.80 25.53
CA LEU A 114 -16.23 17.38 24.71
C LEU A 114 -17.57 16.68 24.92
N ILE A 115 -17.59 15.35 24.98
CA ILE A 115 -18.80 14.56 25.26
C ILE A 115 -19.30 14.79 26.68
N LYS A 116 -18.40 15.06 27.64
CA LYS A 116 -18.77 15.39 29.03
C LYS A 116 -19.33 16.80 29.17
N ASN A 117 -18.82 17.75 28.40
CA ASN A 117 -19.15 19.18 28.53
C ASN A 117 -20.01 19.69 27.37
N ASP A 118 -21.30 19.35 27.39
CA ASP A 118 -22.27 19.76 26.36
C ASP A 118 -22.40 21.28 26.17
N THR A 119 -22.03 22.08 27.17
CA THR A 119 -22.03 23.55 27.09
C THR A 119 -21.03 24.08 26.06
N VAL A 120 -19.82 23.50 26.03
CA VAL A 120 -18.78 23.86 25.06
C VAL A 120 -19.24 23.52 23.65
N LEU A 121 -19.83 22.33 23.45
CA LEU A 121 -20.35 21.91 22.15
C LEU A 121 -21.44 22.85 21.62
N LYS A 122 -22.34 23.32 22.49
CA LYS A 122 -23.41 24.27 22.12
C LYS A 122 -22.88 25.63 21.69
N GLN A 123 -21.80 26.11 22.30
CA GLN A 123 -21.20 27.40 21.95
C GLN A 123 -20.50 27.36 20.59
N PHE A 124 -19.91 26.22 20.24
CA PHE A 124 -19.11 26.03 19.03
C PHE A 124 -19.83 25.21 17.94
N SER A 125 -21.17 25.25 17.88
CA SER A 125 -21.97 24.47 16.92
C SER A 125 -22.77 25.32 15.94
N LEU A 126 -22.89 24.81 14.72
CA LEU A 126 -23.82 25.32 13.72
C LEU A 126 -25.26 25.01 14.15
N LYS A 127 -26.09 26.05 14.26
CA LYS A 127 -27.49 25.94 14.75
C LYS A 127 -28.53 25.72 13.65
N LYS A 128 -28.17 25.97 12.38
CA LYS A 128 -29.12 26.01 11.25
C LYS A 128 -29.09 24.77 10.34
N ILE A 129 -28.27 23.76 10.65
CA ILE A 129 -28.09 22.58 9.80
C ILE A 129 -28.65 21.35 10.51
N HIS A 130 -29.40 20.52 9.78
CA HIS A 130 -29.85 19.23 10.30
C HIS A 130 -28.68 18.26 10.43
N ALA A 131 -28.56 17.58 11.58
CA ALA A 131 -27.48 16.64 11.85
C ALA A 131 -27.34 15.52 10.79
N PHE A 132 -28.47 15.11 10.18
CA PHE A 132 -28.47 14.12 9.09
C PHE A 132 -27.72 14.59 7.84
N ALA A 133 -27.65 15.90 7.57
CA ALA A 133 -26.92 16.44 6.43
C ALA A 133 -25.40 16.22 6.55
N VAL A 134 -24.87 16.13 7.78
CA VAL A 134 -23.45 15.89 8.05
C VAL A 134 -23.14 14.39 8.16
N LEU A 135 -24.13 13.58 8.54
CA LEU A 135 -23.93 12.16 8.80
C LEU A 135 -23.57 11.36 7.54
N LEU A 136 -24.23 11.64 6.42
CA LEU A 136 -23.92 10.98 5.14
C LEU A 136 -22.48 11.27 4.66
N PRO A 137 -22.04 12.55 4.57
CA PRO A 137 -20.65 12.87 4.30
C PRO A 137 -19.68 12.22 5.30
N THR A 138 -20.04 12.19 6.58
CA THR A 138 -19.19 11.59 7.62
C THR A 138 -18.95 10.11 7.35
N LEU A 139 -20.01 9.34 7.07
CA LEU A 139 -19.90 7.92 6.75
C LEU A 139 -19.08 7.71 5.47
N PHE A 140 -19.32 8.51 4.43
CA PHE A 140 -18.56 8.43 3.18
C PHE A 140 -17.06 8.67 3.40
N VAL A 141 -16.71 9.72 4.14
CA VAL A 141 -15.30 10.06 4.41
C VAL A 141 -14.63 9.00 5.31
N LEU A 142 -15.31 8.49 6.34
CA LEU A 142 -14.76 7.43 7.19
C LEU A 142 -14.58 6.09 6.46
N MET A 143 -15.40 5.81 5.45
CA MET A 143 -15.28 4.63 4.61
C MET A 143 -14.30 4.81 3.45
N SER A 144 -13.78 6.01 3.24
CA SER A 144 -12.79 6.32 2.21
C SER A 144 -11.45 5.72 2.58
N THR A 145 -11.30 4.40 2.40
CA THR A 145 -10.01 3.74 2.49
C THR A 145 -9.14 4.24 1.36
N SER A 146 -8.08 4.98 1.70
CA SER A 146 -7.10 5.45 0.73
C SER A 146 -6.42 4.23 0.11
N GLN A 147 -6.76 3.90 -1.13
CA GLN A 147 -6.00 2.92 -1.91
C GLN A 147 -4.60 3.51 -2.12
N SER A 148 -3.57 2.87 -1.55
CA SER A 148 -2.21 3.18 -1.98
C SER A 148 -2.13 2.92 -3.48
N ARG A 149 -1.37 3.76 -4.22
CA ARG A 149 -1.11 3.48 -5.62
C ARG A 149 -0.46 2.11 -5.69
N THR A 150 -1.21 1.09 -6.11
CA THR A 150 -0.68 -0.28 -6.20
C THR A 150 0.28 -0.42 -7.39
N TYR A 151 0.44 0.64 -8.19
CA TYR A 151 1.14 0.61 -9.46
C TYR A 151 1.45 2.03 -10.02
N ILE A 152 2.33 2.09 -11.02
CA ILE A 152 2.66 3.26 -11.85
C ILE A 152 2.59 2.83 -13.32
N TYR A 153 1.90 3.61 -14.16
CA TYR A 153 1.92 3.43 -15.61
C TYR A 153 2.79 4.50 -16.27
N SER A 154 3.64 4.10 -17.20
CA SER A 154 4.45 4.98 -18.02
C SER A 154 3.95 4.95 -19.47
N PRO A 155 3.19 5.97 -19.94
CA PRO A 155 2.59 5.99 -21.27
C PRO A 155 3.59 5.84 -22.42
N GLU A 156 4.80 6.39 -22.26
CA GLU A 156 5.87 6.38 -23.26
C GLU A 156 6.42 4.97 -23.53
N THR A 157 6.57 4.19 -22.45
CA THR A 157 7.15 2.84 -22.51
C THR A 157 6.09 1.75 -22.55
N GLY A 158 4.85 2.06 -22.16
CA GLY A 158 3.79 1.07 -21.94
C GLY A 158 4.01 0.23 -20.68
N THR A 159 4.89 0.68 -19.77
CA THR A 159 5.25 -0.12 -18.58
C THR A 159 4.25 0.11 -17.46
N LEU A 160 3.70 -0.98 -16.94
CA LEU A 160 2.89 -1.04 -15.75
C LEU A 160 3.75 -1.62 -14.62
N THR A 161 4.22 -0.78 -13.70
CA THR A 161 5.03 -1.19 -12.54
C THR A 161 4.11 -1.39 -11.35
N PHE A 162 4.15 -2.54 -10.68
CA PHE A 162 3.35 -2.83 -9.49
C PHE A 162 4.16 -2.60 -8.21
N MET A 163 3.52 -2.04 -7.18
CA MET A 163 4.14 -1.80 -5.87
C MET A 163 3.90 -2.96 -4.90
N ASP A 164 2.66 -3.46 -4.82
CA ASP A 164 2.24 -4.41 -3.76
C ASP A 164 1.52 -5.66 -4.31
N VAL A 165 1.98 -6.21 -5.43
CA VAL A 165 1.39 -7.43 -6.00
C VAL A 165 2.21 -8.64 -5.59
N GLN A 166 1.72 -9.35 -4.56
CA GLN A 166 2.33 -10.57 -4.07
C GLN A 166 1.28 -11.62 -3.74
N PHE A 167 1.62 -12.89 -3.94
CA PHE A 167 0.77 -14.01 -3.53
C PHE A 167 1.62 -15.24 -3.20
N GLU A 168 1.10 -16.04 -2.29
CA GLU A 168 1.74 -17.27 -1.84
C GLU A 168 1.27 -18.45 -2.70
N ILE A 169 2.22 -19.30 -3.10
CA ILE A 169 1.97 -20.57 -3.79
C ILE A 169 2.56 -21.71 -2.96
N LYS A 170 1.80 -22.78 -2.81
CA LYS A 170 2.20 -24.03 -2.15
C LYS A 170 3.10 -24.91 -3.03
N LYS A 171 4.13 -24.30 -3.61
CA LYS A 171 5.13 -24.96 -4.46
C LYS A 171 6.51 -24.41 -4.13
N THR A 172 7.54 -25.23 -4.31
CA THR A 172 8.92 -24.77 -4.15
C THR A 172 9.32 -23.89 -5.34
N LYS A 173 10.35 -23.06 -5.15
CA LYS A 173 10.92 -22.24 -6.24
C LYS A 173 11.30 -23.11 -7.45
N ALA A 174 11.88 -24.29 -7.20
CA ALA A 174 12.32 -25.19 -8.26
C ALA A 174 11.13 -25.74 -9.06
N ASP A 175 10.07 -26.16 -8.38
CA ASP A 175 8.86 -26.69 -9.02
C ASP A 175 8.16 -25.61 -9.86
N LEU A 176 8.07 -24.38 -9.35
CA LEU A 176 7.50 -23.24 -10.07
C LEU A 176 8.28 -22.89 -11.33
N LEU A 177 9.62 -22.87 -11.24
CA LEU A 177 10.46 -22.59 -12.40
C LEU A 177 10.29 -23.66 -13.48
N LYS A 178 10.20 -24.94 -13.08
CA LYS A 178 9.96 -26.04 -14.00
C LYS A 178 8.60 -25.92 -14.68
N GLU A 179 7.55 -25.62 -13.93
CA GLU A 179 6.20 -25.47 -14.48
C GLU A 179 6.07 -24.29 -15.44
N ILE A 180 6.74 -23.17 -15.15
CA ILE A 180 6.81 -22.04 -16.09
C ILE A 180 7.51 -22.45 -17.39
N GLN A 181 8.58 -23.24 -17.30
CA GLN A 181 9.29 -23.79 -18.47
C GLN A 181 8.44 -24.79 -19.25
N ASP A 182 7.69 -25.66 -18.57
CA ASP A 182 6.80 -26.66 -19.18
C ASP A 182 5.65 -26.00 -19.97
N GLN A 183 5.29 -24.75 -19.66
CA GLN A 183 4.31 -23.96 -20.40
C GLN A 183 4.87 -23.29 -21.67
N ASN A 184 6.07 -23.66 -22.12
CA ASN A 184 6.77 -23.05 -23.26
C ASN A 184 6.96 -21.53 -23.13
N LEU A 185 7.05 -21.01 -21.90
CA LEU A 185 7.32 -19.60 -21.66
C LEU A 185 8.83 -19.36 -21.66
N VAL A 186 9.26 -18.32 -22.37
CA VAL A 186 10.67 -17.90 -22.38
C VAL A 186 10.95 -17.16 -21.07
N LEU A 187 11.53 -17.89 -20.12
CA LEU A 187 11.93 -17.39 -18.82
C LEU A 187 13.41 -16.99 -18.83
N GLU A 188 13.69 -15.74 -18.48
CA GLU A 188 15.05 -15.18 -18.41
C GLU A 188 15.28 -14.53 -17.05
N LYS A 189 16.54 -14.45 -16.60
CA LYS A 189 16.92 -13.57 -15.48
C LYS A 189 16.76 -12.12 -15.93
N ASP A 190 16.14 -11.28 -15.10
CA ASP A 190 15.97 -9.87 -15.45
C ASP A 190 17.24 -9.07 -15.14
N THR A 191 18.31 -9.29 -15.90
CA THR A 191 19.62 -8.69 -15.65
C THR A 191 19.56 -7.18 -15.50
N ALA A 192 18.76 -6.48 -16.31
CA ALA A 192 18.59 -5.04 -16.19
C ALA A 192 18.01 -4.62 -14.83
N TYR A 193 16.97 -5.32 -14.36
CA TYR A 193 16.35 -5.03 -13.05
C TYR A 193 17.26 -5.41 -11.89
N ILE A 194 17.94 -6.55 -11.98
CA ILE A 194 18.90 -7.02 -10.97
C ILE A 194 20.01 -5.99 -10.80
N LEU A 195 20.62 -5.56 -11.91
CA LEU A 195 21.72 -4.59 -11.89
C LEU A 195 21.28 -3.21 -11.37
N GLU A 196 20.08 -2.75 -11.75
CA GLU A 196 19.52 -1.51 -11.20
C GLU A 196 19.29 -1.62 -9.69
N SER A 197 18.82 -2.77 -9.21
CA SER A 197 18.61 -3.01 -7.77
C SER A 197 19.92 -3.05 -6.99
N SER A 198 21.00 -3.55 -7.58
CA SER A 198 22.33 -3.65 -6.98
C SER A 198 23.22 -2.42 -7.26
N ARG A 199 22.68 -1.35 -7.89
CA ARG A 199 23.44 -0.15 -8.29
C ARG A 199 24.27 0.47 -7.16
N TYR A 200 23.74 0.44 -5.94
CA TYR A 200 24.39 1.02 -4.77
C TYR A 200 25.60 0.19 -4.35
N GLU A 201 25.47 -1.13 -4.29
CA GLU A 201 26.57 -2.03 -3.97
C GLU A 201 27.67 -1.97 -5.04
N ILE A 202 27.29 -1.91 -6.32
CA ILE A 202 28.22 -1.71 -7.44
C ILE A 202 28.97 -0.38 -7.28
N SER A 203 28.26 0.69 -6.92
CA SER A 203 28.87 2.03 -6.73
C SER A 203 29.83 2.08 -5.53
N ARG A 204 29.64 1.23 -4.52
CA ARG A 204 30.52 1.16 -3.33
C ARG A 204 31.84 0.42 -3.58
N MET A 205 31.91 -0.37 -4.64
CA MET A 205 33.13 -1.11 -4.98
C MET A 205 34.25 -0.22 -5.49
N GLY A 206 33.90 0.95 -6.07
CA GLY A 206 34.94 1.85 -6.56
C GLY A 206 35.60 2.64 -5.45
N LYS A 207 36.86 2.97 -5.70
CA LYS A 207 37.72 3.75 -4.81
C LYS A 207 37.91 5.13 -5.41
N PHE A 208 37.87 6.14 -4.54
CA PHE A 208 38.14 7.52 -4.92
C PHE A 208 39.64 7.80 -4.87
N ASP A 209 40.21 8.20 -6.00
CA ASP A 209 41.60 8.63 -6.10
C ASP A 209 41.69 10.15 -5.95
N GLN A 210 42.12 10.60 -4.77
CA GLN A 210 42.24 12.03 -4.48
C GLN A 210 43.36 12.72 -5.29
N ASN A 211 44.36 11.97 -5.75
CA ASN A 211 45.46 12.53 -6.55
C ASN A 211 45.02 12.76 -8.00
N ALA A 212 44.09 11.93 -8.50
CA ALA A 212 43.49 12.10 -9.83
C ALA A 212 42.69 13.42 -9.95
N ILE A 213 42.14 13.94 -8.85
CA ILE A 213 41.44 15.23 -8.80
C ILE A 213 42.34 16.39 -9.21
N LYS A 214 43.63 16.35 -8.82
CA LYS A 214 44.60 17.41 -9.13
C LYS A 214 45.25 17.24 -10.50
N ASN A 215 45.32 16.01 -10.99
CA ASN A 215 46.08 15.64 -12.19
C ASN A 215 45.19 15.40 -13.42
N GLY A 216 43.87 15.58 -13.32
CA GLY A 216 42.93 15.44 -14.45
C GLY A 216 42.70 14.00 -14.91
N GLY A 217 42.83 13.02 -14.00
CA GLY A 217 42.59 11.59 -14.30
C GLY A 217 41.25 11.08 -13.76
N ASP A 218 40.96 9.80 -13.98
CA ASP A 218 39.75 9.16 -13.48
C ASP A 218 39.71 9.14 -11.95
N ILE A 219 38.73 9.85 -11.39
CA ILE A 219 38.56 10.06 -9.95
C ILE A 219 38.00 8.78 -9.28
N PHE A 220 37.19 8.01 -10.01
CA PHE A 220 36.57 6.78 -9.51
C PHE A 220 37.19 5.58 -10.23
N LYS A 221 37.89 4.74 -9.47
CA LYS A 221 38.55 3.54 -9.99
C LYS A 221 37.84 2.31 -9.46
N ILE A 222 37.46 1.42 -10.35
CA ILE A 222 36.93 0.10 -10.01
C ILE A 222 37.78 -0.96 -10.70
N ASP A 223 38.07 -2.05 -9.99
CA ASP A 223 38.69 -3.20 -10.64
C ASP A 223 37.63 -3.90 -11.50
N ASN A 224 37.85 -3.92 -12.81
CA ASN A 224 36.92 -4.52 -13.77
C ASN A 224 36.77 -6.03 -13.59
N ALA A 225 37.79 -6.72 -13.06
CA ALA A 225 37.72 -8.15 -12.77
C ALA A 225 36.79 -8.42 -11.58
N ASP A 226 36.97 -7.69 -10.48
CA ASP A 226 36.13 -7.78 -9.29
C ASP A 226 34.68 -7.36 -9.57
N LEU A 227 34.50 -6.31 -10.39
CA LEU A 227 33.19 -5.87 -10.84
C LEU A 227 32.48 -6.98 -11.60
N LYS A 228 33.12 -7.55 -12.62
CA LYS A 228 32.53 -8.62 -13.43
C LYS A 228 32.15 -9.82 -12.57
N GLU A 229 33.03 -10.26 -11.66
CA GLU A 229 32.74 -11.37 -10.76
C GLU A 229 31.54 -11.07 -9.86
N THR A 230 31.47 -9.87 -9.29
CA THR A 230 30.34 -9.44 -8.44
C THR A 230 29.04 -9.39 -9.23
N LEU A 231 29.04 -8.82 -10.43
CA LEU A 231 27.84 -8.75 -11.28
C LEU A 231 27.30 -10.13 -11.65
N VAL A 232 28.18 -11.07 -11.98
CA VAL A 232 27.78 -12.45 -12.29
C VAL A 232 27.17 -13.12 -11.06
N LYS A 233 27.80 -12.97 -9.88
CA LYS A 233 27.27 -13.51 -8.62
C LYS A 233 25.89 -12.94 -8.26
N GLU A 234 25.68 -11.63 -8.44
CA GLU A 234 24.39 -10.98 -8.21
C GLU A 234 23.30 -11.54 -9.14
N ILE A 235 23.60 -11.71 -10.43
CA ILE A 235 22.67 -12.28 -11.41
C ILE A 235 22.34 -13.74 -11.08
N GLU A 236 23.32 -14.55 -10.70
CA GLU A 236 23.13 -15.96 -10.34
C GLU A 236 22.25 -16.11 -9.08
N ASN A 237 22.58 -15.35 -8.03
CA ASN A 237 21.91 -15.43 -6.73
C ASN A 237 20.51 -14.79 -6.71
N SER A 238 20.25 -13.84 -7.60
CA SER A 238 18.96 -13.14 -7.65
C SER A 238 17.77 -14.09 -7.83
N SER A 239 16.66 -13.73 -7.19
CA SER A 239 15.37 -14.38 -7.38
C SER A 239 14.48 -13.72 -8.43
N ASP A 240 15.03 -12.76 -9.20
CA ASP A 240 14.30 -11.92 -10.13
C ASP A 240 14.35 -12.50 -11.55
N TYR A 241 13.18 -12.60 -12.17
CA TYR A 241 12.98 -13.18 -13.47
C TYR A 241 12.07 -12.30 -14.32
N LYS A 242 12.14 -12.53 -15.63
CA LYS A 242 11.30 -11.92 -16.63
C LYS A 242 10.78 -12.97 -17.59
N ILE A 243 9.48 -12.98 -17.83
CA ILE A 243 8.87 -13.70 -18.94
C ILE A 243 8.79 -12.74 -20.13
N ARG A 244 9.43 -13.12 -21.24
CA ARG A 244 9.55 -12.26 -22.43
C ARG A 244 8.19 -11.92 -23.01
N GLU A 245 7.35 -12.93 -23.17
CA GLU A 245 6.04 -12.81 -23.78
C GLU A 245 5.09 -13.84 -23.18
N ILE A 246 3.87 -13.40 -22.86
CA ILE A 246 2.87 -14.27 -22.27
C ILE A 246 1.48 -13.84 -22.72
N LYS A 247 0.70 -14.81 -23.20
CA LYS A 247 -0.71 -14.59 -23.55
C LYS A 247 -1.57 -14.57 -22.28
N ILE A 248 -2.32 -13.49 -22.10
CA ILE A 248 -3.16 -13.18 -20.96
C ILE A 248 -4.55 -12.83 -21.50
N GLY A 249 -5.47 -13.80 -21.48
CA GLY A 249 -6.75 -13.70 -22.21
C GLY A 249 -6.51 -13.62 -23.72
N ASP A 250 -7.14 -12.64 -24.37
CA ASP A 250 -7.00 -12.40 -25.81
C ASP A 250 -5.80 -11.52 -26.18
N ARG A 251 -5.06 -11.02 -25.19
CA ARG A 251 -3.94 -10.11 -25.40
C ARG A 251 -2.61 -10.73 -25.03
N THR A 252 -1.57 -10.29 -25.69
CA THR A 252 -0.20 -10.67 -25.39
C THR A 252 0.47 -9.54 -24.63
N VAL A 253 1.06 -9.84 -23.49
CA VAL A 253 1.87 -8.88 -22.73
C VAL A 253 3.32 -9.28 -22.78
N ARG A 254 4.21 -8.30 -22.60
CA ARG A 254 5.65 -8.48 -22.74
C ARG A 254 6.37 -8.12 -21.46
N ASN A 255 7.58 -8.65 -21.29
CA ASN A 255 8.49 -8.29 -20.21
C ASN A 255 7.80 -8.30 -18.83
N LEU A 256 7.11 -9.41 -18.52
CA LEU A 256 6.49 -9.61 -17.21
C LEU A 256 7.60 -9.91 -16.19
N ARG A 257 7.86 -8.96 -15.30
CA ARG A 257 8.91 -8.99 -14.29
C ARG A 257 8.36 -9.44 -12.95
N PHE A 258 9.01 -10.40 -12.31
CA PHE A 258 8.59 -10.95 -11.03
C PHE A 258 9.77 -11.57 -10.28
N SER A 259 9.62 -11.75 -8.97
CA SER A 259 10.56 -12.49 -8.14
C SER A 259 9.90 -13.66 -7.44
N ILE A 260 10.68 -14.72 -7.20
CA ILE A 260 10.25 -15.89 -6.42
C ILE A 260 11.05 -15.96 -5.13
N LYS A 261 10.42 -15.57 -4.02
CA LYS A 261 11.02 -15.52 -2.69
C LYS A 261 10.50 -16.68 -1.82
N PRO A 262 11.25 -17.13 -0.80
CA PRO A 262 10.71 -18.05 0.20
C PRO A 262 9.52 -17.38 0.93
N ALA A 263 8.44 -18.12 1.16
CA ALA A 263 7.30 -17.59 1.89
C ALA A 263 7.58 -17.64 3.41
N PHE A 264 8.35 -16.67 3.92
CA PHE A 264 8.80 -16.66 5.32
C PHE A 264 7.66 -16.59 6.36
N MET A 265 6.48 -16.08 5.97
CA MET A 265 5.29 -16.02 6.83
C MET A 265 4.39 -17.26 6.71
N ALA A 266 4.72 -18.22 5.85
CA ALA A 266 3.95 -19.44 5.67
C ALA A 266 4.20 -20.46 6.79
N MET A 267 3.20 -21.29 7.09
CA MET A 267 3.29 -22.37 8.08
C MET A 267 4.42 -23.38 7.76
N ASN A 268 4.86 -23.46 6.50
CA ASN A 268 6.04 -24.23 6.10
C ASN A 268 6.86 -23.48 5.01
N PRO A 269 7.82 -22.62 5.40
CA PRO A 269 8.52 -21.72 4.48
C PRO A 269 9.42 -22.45 3.46
N LYS A 270 9.71 -23.74 3.68
CA LYS A 270 10.49 -24.57 2.74
C LYS A 270 9.67 -25.18 1.60
N LYS A 271 8.34 -25.23 1.76
CA LYS A 271 7.42 -25.82 0.76
C LYS A 271 6.60 -24.78 0.01
N ASN A 272 6.62 -23.54 0.49
CA ASN A 272 5.81 -22.46 -0.05
C ASN A 272 6.72 -21.35 -0.58
N SER A 273 6.38 -20.83 -1.74
CA SER A 273 7.07 -19.71 -2.38
C SER A 273 6.12 -18.53 -2.48
N GLN A 274 6.66 -17.33 -2.37
CA GLN A 274 5.95 -16.09 -2.63
C GLN A 274 6.40 -15.56 -3.98
N ILE A 275 5.44 -15.30 -4.87
CA ILE A 275 5.70 -14.59 -6.11
C ILE A 275 5.37 -13.12 -5.88
N VAL A 276 6.32 -12.24 -6.19
CA VAL A 276 6.12 -10.78 -6.18
C VAL A 276 6.22 -10.30 -7.62
N VAL A 277 5.15 -9.70 -8.15
CA VAL A 277 5.12 -9.17 -9.51
C VAL A 277 5.56 -7.71 -9.47
N HIS A 278 6.61 -7.37 -10.21
CA HIS A 278 7.20 -6.03 -10.24
C HIS A 278 6.63 -5.17 -11.36
N GLY A 279 6.25 -5.78 -12.48
CA GLY A 279 5.65 -5.03 -13.57
C GLY A 279 5.51 -5.82 -14.86
N VAL A 280 4.89 -5.20 -15.84
CA VAL A 280 4.66 -5.79 -17.16
C VAL A 280 4.60 -4.69 -18.20
N GLN A 281 4.98 -4.99 -19.43
CA GLN A 281 4.82 -4.09 -20.56
C GLN A 281 3.55 -4.43 -21.33
N ILE A 282 2.70 -3.41 -21.48
CA ILE A 282 1.41 -3.44 -22.19
C ILE A 282 1.43 -2.41 -23.32
N ASP A 283 0.26 -2.13 -23.90
CA ASP A 283 0.07 -1.16 -24.96
C ASP A 283 0.52 0.27 -24.53
N LYS A 284 1.17 0.98 -25.46
CA LYS A 284 1.63 2.38 -25.28
C LYS A 284 0.50 3.37 -25.53
N SER A 285 0.65 4.59 -25.00
CA SER A 285 -0.24 5.73 -25.29
C SER A 285 -1.72 5.44 -25.05
N LEU A 286 -2.03 4.69 -23.99
CA LEU A 286 -3.42 4.44 -23.58
C LEU A 286 -4.05 5.72 -22.98
N ASP A 287 -5.32 5.95 -23.29
CA ASP A 287 -6.08 7.13 -22.86
C ASP A 287 -6.16 7.24 -21.32
N GLU A 288 -5.61 8.33 -20.77
CA GLU A 288 -5.47 8.59 -19.34
C GLU A 288 -6.81 8.63 -18.59
N ASN A 289 -7.90 9.05 -19.26
CA ASN A 289 -9.11 9.46 -18.53
C ASN A 289 -10.09 8.33 -18.20
N LYS A 290 -10.01 7.16 -18.85
CA LYS A 290 -10.99 6.06 -18.63
C LYS A 290 -10.42 4.65 -18.66
N VAL A 291 -9.12 4.48 -18.90
CA VAL A 291 -8.55 3.15 -19.19
C VAL A 291 -7.51 2.72 -18.16
N GLY A 292 -6.68 3.63 -17.64
CA GLY A 292 -5.56 3.27 -16.76
C GLY A 292 -5.93 2.40 -15.54
N ASP A 293 -6.98 2.76 -14.80
CA ASP A 293 -7.37 2.06 -13.56
C ASP A 293 -8.05 0.71 -13.83
N ARG A 294 -9.00 0.68 -14.77
CA ARG A 294 -9.74 -0.55 -15.13
C ARG A 294 -8.84 -1.53 -15.85
N LEU A 295 -8.02 -1.05 -16.78
CA LEU A 295 -7.08 -1.88 -17.52
C LEU A 295 -6.00 -2.44 -16.58
N ARG A 296 -5.52 -1.65 -15.60
CA ARG A 296 -4.68 -2.15 -14.50
C ARG A 296 -5.33 -3.30 -13.76
N GLU A 297 -6.56 -3.11 -13.29
CA GLU A 297 -7.23 -4.12 -12.46
C GLU A 297 -7.43 -5.42 -13.23
N ILE A 298 -7.77 -5.31 -14.52
CA ILE A 298 -7.86 -6.45 -15.42
C ILE A 298 -6.50 -7.14 -15.53
N TYR A 299 -5.43 -6.43 -15.90
CA TYR A 299 -4.12 -7.06 -16.04
C TYR A 299 -3.60 -7.63 -14.71
N LYS A 300 -3.76 -6.92 -13.59
CA LYS A 300 -3.42 -7.43 -12.25
C LYS A 300 -4.19 -8.71 -11.93
N SER A 301 -5.50 -8.72 -12.16
CA SER A 301 -6.36 -9.87 -11.86
C SER A 301 -5.98 -11.08 -12.72
N VAL A 302 -5.79 -10.88 -14.03
CA VAL A 302 -5.45 -11.99 -14.92
C VAL A 302 -4.02 -12.49 -14.66
N ILE A 303 -3.05 -11.60 -14.39
CA ILE A 303 -1.70 -12.01 -13.98
C ILE A 303 -1.77 -12.83 -12.68
N THR A 304 -2.49 -12.33 -11.68
CA THR A 304 -2.66 -13.02 -10.39
C THR A 304 -3.31 -14.38 -10.57
N SER A 305 -4.37 -14.47 -11.38
CA SER A 305 -5.03 -15.74 -11.69
C SER A 305 -4.09 -16.70 -12.41
N LYS A 306 -3.30 -16.22 -13.37
CA LYS A 306 -2.40 -17.05 -14.14
C LYS A 306 -1.33 -17.69 -13.26
N PHE A 307 -0.70 -16.90 -12.38
CA PHE A 307 0.29 -17.43 -11.46
C PHE A 307 -0.30 -18.26 -10.32
N LYS A 308 -1.53 -18.00 -9.86
CA LYS A 308 -2.21 -18.89 -8.90
C LYS A 308 -2.49 -20.28 -9.49
N ASN A 309 -2.58 -20.37 -10.81
CA ASN A 309 -2.79 -21.60 -11.56
C ASN A 309 -1.48 -22.21 -12.08
N PHE A 310 -0.34 -21.63 -11.73
CA PHE A 310 0.94 -22.34 -11.75
C PHE A 310 0.98 -23.13 -10.45
#